data_AF-A0A969XJ00-F1
#
_entry.id   AF-A0A969XJ00-F1
#
_cell.length_a   1.000
_cell.length_b   1.000
_cell.length_c   1.000
_cell.angle_alpha   90.00
_cell.angle_beta   90.00
_cell.angle_gamma   90.00
#
_symmetry.space_group_name_H-M   'P 1'
#
loop_
_entity.id
_entity.type
_entity.pdbx_description
1 polymer ?
#
loop_
_entity_poly.entity_id
_entity_poly.type
_entity_poly.pdbx_seq_one_letter_code
_entity_poly.pdbx_strand_id
1 'polypeptide(L)'
;MKKWVLAGLGGAAAFLLALLLLRFSFPWSVGVGVVVWLLLTLVLPEPVPEAPKVAGMTTREAQEAIREAQAKVRRLRALGRRLPAAKVRLRVSDISQVAEVIVDGLEKDPKDIPAARRFLDYYLDATITVVNRYKDLLDRGGSSEQVQEVLGRFEGLLDAIHATFEKQRDRLLRDDVLDLDTDITVLKRMMDMEGL
;
A
#
# COMPACT_ATOMS: atom_id res chain seq x y z
N MET A 1 -17.91 4.57 -17.79
CA MET A 1 -19.14 4.95 -18.53
C MET A 1 -20.17 5.49 -17.56
N LYS A 2 -20.81 6.64 -17.84
CA LYS A 2 -21.77 7.26 -16.92
C LYS A 2 -23.02 6.37 -16.78
N LYS A 3 -23.53 6.17 -15.55
CA LYS A 3 -24.73 5.36 -15.25
C LYS A 3 -25.95 5.69 -16.12
N TRP A 4 -26.09 6.96 -16.50
CA TRP A 4 -27.16 7.45 -17.39
C TRP A 4 -27.13 6.86 -18.80
N VAL A 5 -25.95 6.47 -19.31
CA VAL A 5 -25.80 5.89 -20.65
C VAL A 5 -26.27 4.44 -20.68
N LEU A 6 -25.87 3.64 -19.67
CA LEU A 6 -26.32 2.25 -19.51
C LEU A 6 -27.82 2.18 -19.21
N ALA A 7 -28.31 3.09 -18.35
CA ALA A 7 -29.74 3.16 -18.06
C ALA A 7 -30.57 3.62 -19.27
N GLY A 8 -30.06 4.58 -20.04
CA GLY A 8 -30.71 5.05 -21.28
C GLY A 8 -30.84 3.95 -22.33
N LEU A 9 -29.82 3.10 -22.49
CA LEU A 9 -29.84 2.00 -23.45
C LEU A 9 -30.86 0.91 -23.07
N GLY A 10 -30.98 0.61 -21.77
CA GLY A 10 -32.00 -0.31 -21.25
C GLY A 10 -33.42 0.23 -21.40
N GLY A 11 -33.65 1.52 -21.12
CA GLY A 11 -34.94 2.18 -21.31
C GLY A 11 -35.40 2.22 -22.78
N ALA A 12 -34.48 2.50 -23.71
CA ALA A 12 -34.75 2.51 -25.14
C ALA A 12 -35.11 1.11 -25.67
N ALA A 13 -34.42 0.06 -25.21
CA ALA A 13 -34.72 -1.32 -25.57
C ALA A 13 -36.11 -1.75 -25.08
N ALA A 14 -36.46 -1.43 -23.82
CA ALA A 14 -37.78 -1.72 -23.26
C ALA A 14 -38.91 -0.94 -23.97
N PHE A 15 -38.66 0.31 -24.36
CA PHE A 15 -39.59 1.13 -25.15
C PHE A 15 -39.87 0.51 -26.52
N LEU A 16 -38.82 0.08 -27.24
CA LEU A 16 -38.95 -0.58 -28.54
C LEU A 16 -39.66 -1.93 -28.44
N LEU A 17 -39.38 -2.71 -27.39
CA LEU A 17 -40.05 -3.99 -27.12
C LEU A 17 -41.54 -3.80 -26.82
N ALA A 18 -41.88 -2.79 -26.00
CA ALA A 18 -43.27 -2.46 -25.69
C ALA A 18 -44.04 -1.93 -26.90
N LEU A 19 -43.39 -1.15 -27.78
CA LEU A 19 -43.99 -0.59 -28.99
C LEU A 19 -44.20 -1.65 -30.09
N LEU A 20 -43.38 -2.71 -30.13
CA LEU A 20 -43.40 -3.73 -31.18
C LEU A 20 -44.21 -4.98 -30.82
N LEU A 21 -44.27 -5.39 -29.54
CA LEU A 21 -44.98 -6.61 -29.11
C LEU A 21 -46.38 -6.34 -28.53
N LEU A 22 -46.60 -5.20 -27.88
CA LEU A 22 -47.90 -4.81 -27.34
C LEU A 22 -48.44 -3.69 -28.22
N ARG A 23 -49.45 -3.96 -29.05
CA ARG A 23 -50.11 -2.99 -29.96
C ARG A 23 -50.94 -1.94 -29.18
N PHE A 24 -50.32 -1.29 -28.20
CA PHE A 24 -50.87 -0.24 -27.33
C PHE A 24 -50.76 1.13 -28.00
N SER A 25 -51.70 2.04 -27.70
CA SER A 25 -51.67 3.42 -28.19
C SER A 25 -50.37 4.14 -27.77
N PHE A 26 -49.75 4.85 -28.71
CA PHE A 26 -48.49 5.61 -28.61
C PHE A 26 -48.20 6.32 -27.26
N PRO A 27 -49.15 6.98 -26.56
CA PRO A 27 -48.84 7.63 -25.28
C PRO A 27 -48.48 6.67 -24.13
N TRP A 28 -48.96 5.42 -24.15
CA TRP A 28 -48.73 4.48 -23.04
C TRP A 28 -47.33 3.83 -23.07
N SER A 29 -46.73 3.68 -24.25
CA SER A 29 -45.38 3.11 -24.37
C SER A 29 -44.30 4.05 -23.86
N VAL A 30 -44.47 5.36 -24.06
CA VAL A 30 -43.58 6.41 -23.52
C VAL A 30 -43.58 6.35 -21.99
N GLY A 31 -44.77 6.20 -21.38
CA GLY A 31 -44.91 6.06 -19.93
C GLY A 31 -44.14 4.87 -19.37
N VAL A 32 -44.27 3.69 -19.99
CA VAL A 32 -43.55 2.47 -19.55
C VAL A 32 -42.03 2.64 -19.67
N GLY A 33 -41.55 3.24 -20.77
CA GLY A 33 -40.12 3.49 -20.97
C GLY A 33 -39.51 4.41 -19.90
N VAL A 34 -40.21 5.49 -19.55
CA VAL A 34 -39.77 6.43 -18.50
C VAL A 34 -39.79 5.77 -17.13
N VAL A 35 -40.82 4.97 -16.81
CA VAL A 35 -40.91 4.25 -15.54
C VAL A 35 -39.77 3.24 -15.40
N VAL A 36 -39.48 2.46 -16.45
CA VAL A 36 -38.36 1.49 -16.44
C VAL A 36 -37.02 2.21 -16.32
N TRP A 37 -36.81 3.31 -17.05
CA TRP A 37 -35.59 4.11 -16.95
C TRP A 37 -35.41 4.65 -15.52
N LEU A 38 -36.46 5.20 -14.93
CA LEU A 38 -36.42 5.74 -13.57
C LEU A 38 -36.19 4.64 -12.53
N LEU A 39 -36.88 3.51 -12.63
CA LEU A 39 -36.65 2.32 -11.79
C LEU A 39 -35.22 1.81 -11.91
N LEU A 40 -34.69 1.73 -13.14
CA LEU A 40 -33.34 1.25 -13.40
C LEU A 40 -32.29 2.22 -12.83
N THR A 41 -32.50 3.53 -12.94
CA THR A 41 -31.60 4.53 -12.33
C THR A 41 -31.66 4.54 -10.80
N LEU A 42 -32.79 4.15 -10.20
CA LEU A 42 -32.98 4.08 -8.76
C LEU A 42 -32.36 2.80 -8.16
N VAL A 43 -32.42 1.68 -8.91
CA VAL A 43 -31.92 0.37 -8.48
C VAL A 43 -30.43 0.18 -8.80
N LEU A 44 -29.90 0.83 -9.85
CA LEU A 44 -28.48 0.73 -10.18
C LEU A 44 -27.62 1.57 -9.22
N PRO A 45 -26.65 0.96 -8.50
CA PRO A 45 -25.74 1.69 -7.64
C PRO A 45 -24.86 2.65 -8.45
N GLU A 46 -24.49 3.79 -7.86
CA GLU A 46 -23.58 4.72 -8.53
C GLU A 46 -22.22 4.07 -8.79
N PRO A 47 -21.62 4.27 -9.99
CA PRO A 47 -20.24 3.85 -10.21
C PRO A 47 -19.35 4.67 -9.29
N VAL A 48 -18.70 3.99 -8.34
CA VAL A 48 -17.75 4.59 -7.40
C VAL A 48 -16.69 5.35 -8.22
N PRO A 49 -16.45 6.65 -7.95
CA PRO A 49 -15.39 7.39 -8.62
C PRO A 49 -14.07 6.64 -8.47
N GLU A 50 -13.37 6.35 -9.57
CA GLU A 50 -12.03 5.77 -9.50
C GLU A 50 -11.15 6.72 -8.67
N ALA A 51 -10.68 6.24 -7.52
CA ALA A 51 -9.82 7.01 -6.63
C ALA A 51 -8.56 7.46 -7.39
N PRO A 52 -8.01 8.66 -7.10
CA PRO A 52 -6.78 9.11 -7.73
C PRO A 52 -5.69 8.05 -7.57
N LYS A 53 -5.12 7.63 -8.70
CA LYS A 53 -4.04 6.64 -8.76
C LYS A 53 -2.74 7.36 -8.42
N VAL A 54 -2.19 7.11 -7.24
CA VAL A 54 -0.84 7.57 -6.86
C VAL A 54 0.12 6.47 -7.29
N ALA A 55 1.09 6.79 -8.16
CA ALA A 55 2.10 5.83 -8.62
C ALA A 55 1.56 4.49 -9.18
N GLY A 56 0.40 4.51 -9.84
CA GLY A 56 -0.22 3.32 -10.43
C GLY A 56 -1.02 2.44 -9.45
N MET A 57 -1.17 2.87 -8.20
CA MET A 57 -1.96 2.21 -7.15
C MET A 57 -3.05 3.15 -6.63
N THR A 58 -4.18 2.59 -6.22
CA THR A 58 -5.26 3.37 -5.60
C THR A 58 -4.84 3.85 -4.22
N THR A 59 -5.38 4.99 -3.77
CA THR A 59 -5.17 5.48 -2.39
C THR A 59 -5.47 4.41 -1.33
N ARG A 60 -6.45 3.55 -1.60
CA ARG A 60 -6.82 2.44 -0.71
C ARG A 60 -5.73 1.37 -0.63
N GLU A 61 -5.19 0.95 -1.77
CA GLU A 61 -4.10 -0.05 -1.81
C GLU A 61 -2.84 0.47 -1.11
N ALA A 62 -2.48 1.74 -1.33
CA ALA A 62 -1.37 2.38 -0.63
C ALA A 62 -1.56 2.37 0.89
N GLN A 63 -2.74 2.76 1.37
CA GLN A 63 -3.06 2.74 2.80
C GLN A 63 -3.08 1.32 3.39
N GLU A 64 -3.56 0.32 2.63
CA GLU A 64 -3.54 -1.08 3.06
C GLU A 64 -2.10 -1.58 3.20
N ALA A 65 -1.22 -1.29 2.24
CA ALA A 65 0.19 -1.64 2.32
C ALA A 65 0.91 -1.00 3.52
N ILE A 66 0.65 0.29 3.77
CA ILE A 66 1.22 1.01 4.93
C ILE A 66 0.70 0.39 6.24
N ARG A 67 -0.60 0.14 6.37
CA ARG A 67 -1.19 -0.47 7.57
C ARG A 67 -0.62 -1.85 7.86
N GLU A 68 -0.44 -2.66 6.82
CA GLU A 68 0.19 -3.98 6.93
C GLU A 68 1.65 -3.84 7.41
N ALA A 69 2.42 -2.95 6.81
CA ALA A 69 3.80 -2.69 7.20
C ALA A 69 3.93 -2.22 8.66
N GLN A 70 3.07 -1.28 9.08
CA GLN A 70 3.01 -0.85 10.49
C GLN A 70 2.71 -2.02 11.44
N ALA A 71 1.81 -2.95 11.04
CA ALA A 71 1.52 -4.15 11.82
C ALA A 71 2.75 -5.07 11.93
N LYS A 72 3.50 -5.25 10.83
CA LYS A 72 4.76 -6.00 10.81
C LYS A 72 5.80 -5.37 11.73
N VAL A 73 5.99 -4.04 11.68
CA VAL A 73 6.92 -3.31 12.57
C VAL A 73 6.54 -3.48 14.04
N ARG A 74 5.25 -3.33 14.38
CA ARG A 74 4.76 -3.58 15.75
C ARG A 74 5.03 -5.00 16.21
N ARG A 75 4.84 -5.99 15.32
CA ARG A 75 5.13 -7.40 15.61
C ARG A 75 6.63 -7.61 15.85
N LEU A 76 7.50 -7.07 14.99
CA LEU A 76 8.95 -7.19 15.15
C LEU A 76 9.41 -6.60 16.50
N ARG A 77 8.91 -5.43 16.87
CA ARG A 77 9.18 -4.79 18.16
C ARG A 77 8.71 -5.63 19.34
N ALA A 78 7.50 -6.21 19.25
CA ALA A 78 6.97 -7.09 20.27
C ALA A 78 7.82 -8.37 20.43
N LEU A 79 8.32 -8.92 19.34
CA LEU A 79 9.24 -10.06 19.36
C LEU A 79 10.57 -9.69 20.00
N GLY A 80 11.18 -8.57 19.60
CA GLY A 80 12.41 -8.05 20.18
C GLY A 80 12.34 -7.94 21.71
N ARG A 81 11.24 -7.38 22.24
CA ARG A 81 11.04 -7.25 23.71
C ARG A 81 11.02 -8.57 24.47
N ARG A 82 10.70 -9.69 23.82
CA ARG A 82 10.64 -11.02 24.42
C ARG A 82 11.96 -11.79 24.33
N LEU A 83 12.99 -11.23 23.68
CA LEU A 83 14.28 -11.88 23.53
C LEU A 83 15.09 -11.77 24.84
N PRO A 84 15.69 -12.87 25.32
CA PRO A 84 16.42 -12.88 26.58
C PRO A 84 17.75 -12.12 26.48
N ALA A 85 18.50 -12.32 25.39
CA ALA A 85 19.81 -11.70 25.17
C ALA A 85 19.68 -10.18 24.96
N ALA A 86 20.32 -9.41 25.83
CA ALA A 86 20.21 -7.94 25.83
C ALA A 86 20.72 -7.30 24.54
N LYS A 87 21.86 -7.74 24.02
CA LYS A 87 22.45 -7.23 22.76
C LYS A 87 21.52 -7.45 21.57
N VAL A 88 21.03 -8.68 21.41
CA VAL A 88 20.08 -9.06 20.36
C VAL A 88 18.77 -8.26 20.48
N ARG A 89 18.24 -8.11 21.70
CA ARG A 89 17.04 -7.30 21.97
C ARG A 89 17.23 -5.84 21.55
N LEU A 90 18.37 -5.23 21.90
CA LEU A 90 18.70 -3.86 21.49
C LEU A 90 18.77 -3.75 19.96
N ARG A 91 19.48 -4.65 19.29
CA ARG A 91 19.61 -4.59 17.84
C ARG A 91 18.27 -4.77 17.11
N VAL A 92 17.41 -5.68 17.56
CA VAL A 92 16.04 -5.81 17.01
C VAL A 92 15.22 -4.54 17.26
N SER A 93 15.44 -3.85 18.38
CA SER A 93 14.82 -2.55 18.64
C SER A 93 15.28 -1.50 17.63
N ASP A 94 16.59 -1.39 17.37
CA ASP A 94 17.16 -0.46 16.39
C ASP A 94 16.57 -0.72 14.99
N ILE A 95 16.55 -1.99 14.55
CA ILE A 95 15.96 -2.40 13.27
C ILE A 95 14.47 -2.01 13.23
N SER A 96 13.73 -2.22 14.31
CA SER A 96 12.31 -1.85 14.39
C SER A 96 12.11 -0.33 14.34
N GLN A 97 13.07 0.45 14.80
CA GLN A 97 13.00 1.92 14.77
C GLN A 97 13.28 2.44 13.36
N VAL A 98 14.31 1.92 12.68
CA VAL A 98 14.58 2.27 11.28
C VAL A 98 13.40 1.88 10.39
N ALA A 99 12.80 0.71 10.63
CA ALA A 99 11.62 0.27 9.89
C ALA A 99 10.41 1.18 10.11
N GLU A 100 10.20 1.67 11.32
CA GLU A 100 9.14 2.64 11.64
C GLU A 100 9.36 3.94 10.88
N VAL A 101 10.59 4.48 10.88
CA VAL A 101 10.93 5.69 10.12
C VAL A 101 10.65 5.54 8.62
N ILE A 102 10.97 4.37 8.03
CA ILE A 102 10.65 4.09 6.62
C ILE A 102 9.14 4.12 6.39
N VAL A 103 8.38 3.39 7.21
CA VAL A 103 6.92 3.27 7.04
C VAL A 103 6.21 4.61 7.28
N ASP A 104 6.65 5.39 8.26
CA ASP A 104 6.14 6.74 8.53
C ASP A 104 6.46 7.71 7.38
N GLY A 105 7.60 7.52 6.70
CA GLY A 105 7.94 8.24 5.47
C GLY A 105 6.94 7.93 4.35
N LEU A 106 6.65 6.65 4.12
CA LEU A 106 5.68 6.21 3.10
C LEU A 106 4.24 6.66 3.40
N GLU A 107 3.89 6.87 4.67
CA GLU A 107 2.59 7.45 5.04
C GLU A 107 2.49 8.92 4.63
N LYS A 108 3.59 9.67 4.73
CA LYS A 108 3.67 11.07 4.31
C LYS A 108 3.75 11.20 2.79
N ASP A 109 4.53 10.35 2.14
CA ASP A 109 4.66 10.31 0.69
C ASP A 109 4.38 8.90 0.12
N PRO A 110 3.10 8.58 -0.16
CA PRO A 110 2.73 7.29 -0.75
C PRO A 110 3.32 7.05 -2.14
N LYS A 111 3.88 8.07 -2.81
CA LYS A 111 4.50 7.91 -4.14
C LYS A 111 5.75 7.02 -4.09
N ASP A 112 6.35 6.86 -2.92
CA ASP A 112 7.58 6.09 -2.69
C ASP A 112 7.35 4.60 -2.41
N ILE A 113 6.08 4.20 -2.22
CA ILE A 113 5.71 2.80 -1.97
C ILE A 113 6.29 1.83 -3.03
N PRO A 114 6.26 2.13 -4.35
CA PRO A 114 6.91 1.29 -5.35
C PRO A 114 8.40 1.08 -5.10
N ALA A 115 9.12 2.13 -4.69
CA ALA A 115 10.56 2.07 -4.40
C ALA A 115 10.86 1.27 -3.12
N ALA A 116 9.93 1.26 -2.16
CA ALA A 116 9.99 0.49 -0.93
C ALA A 116 9.32 -0.91 -1.01
N ARG A 117 8.71 -1.29 -2.13
CA ARG A 117 7.86 -2.49 -2.21
C ARG A 117 8.56 -3.77 -1.74
N ARG A 118 9.81 -4.00 -2.17
CA ARG A 118 10.59 -5.18 -1.73
C ARG A 118 10.85 -5.17 -0.23
N PHE A 119 10.99 -4.00 0.37
CA PHE A 119 11.15 -3.86 1.81
C PHE A 119 9.87 -4.28 2.55
N LEU A 120 8.71 -3.79 2.09
CA LEU A 120 7.40 -4.07 2.68
C LEU A 120 6.98 -5.55 2.53
N ASP A 121 7.18 -6.11 1.33
CA ASP A 121 6.65 -7.42 0.95
C ASP A 121 7.57 -8.57 1.37
N TYR A 122 8.88 -8.31 1.59
CA TYR A 122 9.85 -9.38 1.80
C TYR A 122 10.80 -9.13 2.97
N TYR A 123 11.48 -7.98 3.03
CA TYR A 123 12.53 -7.80 4.04
C TYR A 123 11.99 -7.70 5.48
N LEU A 124 10.82 -7.07 5.68
CA LEU A 124 10.16 -7.06 6.99
C LEU A 124 9.79 -8.48 7.46
N ASP A 125 9.15 -9.28 6.60
CA ASP A 125 8.71 -10.62 6.94
C ASP A 125 9.88 -11.59 7.15
N ALA A 126 10.93 -11.47 6.32
CA ALA A 126 12.17 -12.23 6.50
C ALA A 126 12.80 -11.93 7.87
N THR A 127 12.85 -10.67 8.28
CA THR A 127 13.40 -10.25 9.57
C THR A 127 12.58 -10.82 10.73
N ILE A 128 11.25 -10.69 10.69
CA ILE A 128 10.34 -11.27 11.68
C ILE A 128 10.52 -12.78 11.78
N THR A 129 10.64 -13.46 10.64
CA THR A 129 10.81 -14.92 10.57
C THR A 129 12.11 -15.35 11.23
N VAL A 130 13.20 -14.65 10.94
CA VAL A 130 14.53 -14.98 11.45
C VAL A 130 14.63 -14.70 12.96
N VAL A 131 14.05 -13.61 13.44
CA VAL A 131 13.95 -13.31 14.89
C VAL A 131 13.11 -14.34 15.63
N ASN A 132 11.98 -14.79 15.06
CA ASN A 132 11.19 -15.88 15.65
C ASN A 132 11.98 -17.19 15.71
N ARG A 133 12.63 -17.58 14.61
CA ARG A 133 13.43 -18.82 14.58
C ARG A 133 14.55 -18.82 15.62
N TYR A 134 15.21 -17.67 15.80
CA TYR A 134 16.21 -17.53 16.86
C TYR A 134 15.62 -17.73 18.25
N LYS A 135 14.47 -17.12 18.53
CA LYS A 135 13.75 -17.34 19.80
C LYS A 135 13.39 -18.81 20.00
N ASP A 136 12.84 -19.46 18.97
CA ASP A 136 12.45 -20.88 19.04
C ASP A 136 13.66 -21.78 19.28
N LEU A 137 14.82 -21.46 18.70
CA LEU A 137 16.07 -22.20 18.92
C LEU A 137 16.58 -22.04 20.36
N LEU A 138 16.49 -20.84 20.93
CA LEU A 138 16.80 -20.60 22.34
C LEU A 138 15.88 -21.40 23.27
N ASP A 139 14.57 -21.36 23.01
CA ASP A 139 13.55 -22.02 23.86
C ASP A 139 13.68 -23.56 23.80
N ARG A 140 14.16 -24.11 22.69
CA ARG A 140 14.36 -25.57 22.52
C ARG A 140 15.60 -26.11 23.22
N GLY A 141 16.51 -25.24 23.70
CA GLY A 141 17.63 -25.64 24.56
C GLY A 141 18.52 -26.76 24.01
N GLY A 142 18.73 -26.81 22.68
CA GLY A 142 19.54 -27.85 22.07
C GLY A 142 21.03 -27.66 22.38
N SER A 143 21.60 -28.50 23.24
CA SER A 143 23.04 -28.52 23.58
C SER A 143 23.97 -28.95 22.42
N SER A 144 23.49 -28.96 21.17
CA SER A 144 24.34 -29.31 20.04
C SER A 144 25.22 -28.14 19.64
N GLU A 145 26.48 -28.44 19.32
CA GLU A 145 27.47 -27.47 18.86
C GLU A 145 26.96 -26.65 17.66
N GLN A 146 26.21 -27.30 16.75
CA GLN A 146 25.58 -26.65 15.60
C GLN A 146 24.57 -25.55 15.99
N VAL A 147 23.78 -25.76 17.06
CA VAL A 147 22.82 -24.74 17.51
C VAL A 147 23.57 -23.54 18.10
N GLN A 148 24.62 -23.78 18.88
CA GLN A 148 25.44 -22.70 19.44
C GLN A 148 26.15 -21.88 18.34
N GLU A 149 26.65 -22.53 17.29
CA GLU A 149 27.27 -21.85 16.14
C GLU A 149 26.26 -20.95 15.41
N VAL A 150 25.02 -21.41 15.22
CA VAL A 150 23.95 -20.61 14.60
C VAL A 150 23.55 -19.43 15.48
N LEU A 151 23.39 -19.65 16.79
CA LEU A 151 23.07 -18.59 17.75
C LEU A 151 24.18 -17.53 17.80
N GLY A 152 25.45 -17.93 17.73
CA GLY A 152 26.60 -17.02 17.72
C GLY A 152 26.69 -16.14 16.47
N ARG A 153 26.23 -16.63 15.32
CA ARG A 153 26.19 -15.84 14.06
C ARG A 153 24.99 -14.90 13.97
N PHE A 154 24.02 -15.02 14.88
CA PHE A 154 22.77 -14.27 14.81
C PHE A 154 22.96 -12.76 14.98
N GLU A 155 23.88 -12.33 15.86
CA GLU A 155 24.17 -10.89 16.05
C GLU A 155 24.67 -10.24 14.75
N GLY A 156 25.62 -10.88 14.05
CA GLY A 156 26.13 -10.38 12.77
C GLY A 156 25.08 -10.35 11.66
N LEU A 157 24.13 -11.29 11.68
CA LEU A 157 22.98 -11.24 10.77
C LEU A 157 22.08 -10.04 11.06
N LEU A 158 21.82 -9.74 12.33
CA LEU A 158 21.04 -8.56 12.70
C LEU A 158 21.76 -7.26 12.32
N ASP A 159 23.08 -7.19 12.43
CA ASP A 159 23.87 -6.04 11.96
C ASP A 159 23.70 -5.85 10.43
N ALA A 160 23.76 -6.93 9.65
CA ALA A 160 23.55 -6.87 8.20
C ALA A 160 22.12 -6.43 7.83
N ILE A 161 21.11 -6.91 8.57
CA ILE A 161 19.71 -6.49 8.39
C ILE A 161 19.57 -5.01 8.72
N HIS A 162 20.14 -4.55 9.83
CA HIS A 162 20.11 -3.15 10.25
C HIS A 162 20.71 -2.24 9.16
N ALA A 163 21.91 -2.56 8.68
CA ALA A 163 22.55 -1.81 7.60
C ALA A 163 21.72 -1.79 6.30
N THR A 164 21.05 -2.90 5.99
CA THR A 164 20.15 -2.97 4.82
C THR A 164 18.96 -2.05 4.98
N PHE A 165 18.38 -1.98 6.17
CA PHE A 165 17.24 -1.11 6.47
C PHE A 165 17.67 0.36 6.44
N GLU A 166 18.83 0.72 7.01
CA GLU A 166 19.36 2.07 6.92
C GLU A 166 19.62 2.47 5.47
N LYS A 167 20.19 1.58 4.66
CA LYS A 167 20.40 1.85 3.23
C LYS A 167 19.08 2.09 2.48
N GLN A 168 18.02 1.36 2.83
CA GLN A 168 16.70 1.59 2.25
C GLN A 168 16.11 2.93 2.71
N ARG A 169 16.22 3.29 3.98
CA ARG A 169 15.84 4.63 4.50
C ARG A 169 16.56 5.73 3.73
N ASP A 170 17.88 5.64 3.63
CA ASP A 170 18.70 6.66 2.98
C ASP A 170 18.44 6.73 1.47
N ARG A 171 17.98 5.63 0.85
CA ARG A 171 17.58 5.64 -0.55
C ARG A 171 16.33 6.50 -0.75
N LEU A 172 15.31 6.30 0.06
CA LEU A 172 14.07 7.09 -0.02
C LEU A 172 14.36 8.59 0.22
N LEU A 173 15.19 8.90 1.22
CA LEU A 173 15.62 10.27 1.49
C LEU A 173 16.43 10.90 0.34
N ARG A 174 17.24 10.12 -0.38
CA ARG A 174 17.98 10.66 -1.54
C ARG A 174 17.06 10.96 -2.71
N ASP A 175 16.05 10.12 -2.92
CA ASP A 175 15.05 10.36 -3.96
C ASP A 175 14.29 11.68 -3.64
N ASP A 176 13.95 11.93 -2.37
CA ASP A 176 13.38 13.23 -1.92
C ASP A 176 14.29 14.44 -2.19
N VAL A 177 15.59 14.30 -1.96
CA VAL A 177 16.57 15.38 -2.19
C VAL A 177 16.70 15.69 -3.68
N LEU A 178 16.64 14.68 -4.55
CA LEU A 178 16.68 14.86 -5.99
C LEU A 178 15.43 15.53 -6.53
N ASP A 179 14.25 15.17 -6.00
CA ASP A 179 12.99 15.84 -6.32
C ASP A 179 13.07 17.33 -5.95
N LEU A 180 13.58 17.65 -4.75
CA LEU A 180 13.74 19.03 -4.30
C LEU A 180 14.72 19.85 -5.16
N ASP A 181 15.85 19.27 -5.58
CA ASP A 181 16.81 19.94 -6.47
C ASP A 181 16.21 20.22 -7.86
N THR A 182 15.38 19.29 -8.33
CA THR A 182 14.61 19.45 -9.57
C THR A 182 13.61 20.60 -9.43
N ASP A 183 12.86 20.65 -8.33
CA ASP A 183 11.90 21.72 -8.05
C ASP A 183 12.58 23.09 -7.93
N ILE A 184 13.73 23.18 -7.25
CA ILE A 184 14.55 24.40 -7.17
C ILE A 184 14.99 24.82 -8.57
N THR A 185 15.45 23.88 -9.39
CA THR A 185 15.91 24.16 -10.76
C THR A 185 14.77 24.67 -11.64
N VAL A 186 13.59 24.06 -11.53
CA VAL A 186 12.39 24.50 -12.27
C VAL A 186 11.96 25.89 -11.82
N LEU A 187 11.89 26.13 -10.51
CA LEU A 187 11.53 27.43 -9.95
C LEU A 187 12.53 28.51 -10.39
N LYS A 188 13.83 28.21 -10.36
CA LYS A 188 14.88 29.11 -10.85
C LYS A 188 14.65 29.46 -12.33
N ARG A 189 14.37 28.47 -13.17
CA ARG A 189 14.06 28.69 -14.59
C ARG A 189 12.80 29.53 -14.80
N MET A 190 11.77 29.35 -13.98
CA MET A 190 10.55 30.17 -14.04
C MET A 190 10.85 31.62 -13.64
N MET A 191 11.62 31.84 -12.58
CA MET A 191 12.05 33.19 -12.16
C MET A 191 12.92 33.88 -13.22
N ASP A 192 13.87 33.16 -13.83
CA ASP A 192 14.70 33.68 -14.92
C ASP A 192 13.85 34.06 -16.17
N MET A 193 12.71 33.39 -16.38
CA MET A 193 11.79 33.63 -17.50
C MET A 193 10.75 34.72 -17.23
N GLU A 194 10.29 34.87 -15.97
CA GLU A 194 9.30 35.88 -15.57
C GLU A 194 9.92 37.25 -15.27
N GLY A 195 11.25 37.35 -15.19
CA GLY A 195 11.97 38.62 -15.11
C GLY A 195 11.90 39.25 -13.71
N LEU A 196 12.76 38.76 -12.82
CA LEU A 196 13.46 39.59 -11.83
C LEU A 196 14.94 39.69 -12.21
#